data_AF-A0A225D4R0-F1
#
_entry.id   AF-A0A225D4R0-F1
#
_cell.length_a   1.000
_cell.length_b   1.000
_cell.length_c   1.000
_cell.angle_alpha   90.00
_cell.angle_beta   90.00
_cell.angle_gamma   90.00
#
_symmetry.space_group_name_H-M   'P 1'
#
loop_
_entity.id
_entity.type
_entity.pdbx_description
1 polymer ?
#
loop_
_entity_poly.entity_id
_entity_poly.type
_entity_poly.pdbx_seq_one_letter_code
_entity_poly.pdbx_strand_id
1 'polypeptide(L)'
;MLCGYLRDIFNPFRPTTLDPCWQTPTVLALAQGIYTDRAFDRLPILADALQEAGCDSPDLLTHCRAESVHTRGCWAIDLLLDKE
;
A
#
# COMPACT_ATOMS: atom_id res chain seq x y z
N MET A 1 -16.86 11.66 -18.26
CA MET A 1 -16.48 11.52 -16.84
C MET A 1 -16.28 10.04 -16.49
N LEU A 2 -15.22 9.42 -16.99
CA LEU A 2 -14.85 8.02 -16.69
C LEU A 2 -13.34 7.86 -16.90
N CYS A 3 -12.53 8.47 -16.04
CA CYS A 3 -11.06 8.35 -16.10
C CYS A 3 -10.49 8.29 -14.68
N GLY A 4 -10.59 7.12 -14.03
CA GLY A 4 -9.98 6.92 -12.70
C GLY A 4 -9.73 5.47 -12.30
N TYR A 5 -10.26 4.49 -13.05
CA TYR A 5 -10.26 3.08 -12.62
C TYR A 5 -9.15 2.22 -13.24
N LEU A 6 -8.40 2.74 -14.23
CA LEU A 6 -7.41 1.96 -14.98
C LEU A 6 -5.97 2.14 -14.50
N ARG A 7 -5.73 2.94 -13.45
CA ARG A 7 -4.37 3.13 -12.92
C ARG A 7 -4.00 2.11 -11.83
N ASP A 8 -4.94 1.26 -11.42
CA ASP A 8 -4.74 0.28 -10.34
C ASP A 8 -4.31 -1.12 -10.83
N ILE A 9 -4.51 -1.44 -12.12
CA ILE A 9 -4.33 -2.81 -12.65
C ILE A 9 -3.01 -2.99 -13.43
N PHE A 10 -2.36 -1.90 -13.86
CA PHE A 10 -1.09 -2.00 -14.58
C PHE A 10 -0.14 -0.87 -14.16
N ASN A 11 0.65 -1.12 -13.11
CA ASN A 11 1.95 -0.45 -12.96
C ASN A 11 3.10 -1.46 -13.20
N PRO A 12 3.27 -2.00 -14.43
CA PRO A 12 4.23 -3.06 -14.73
C PRO A 12 5.71 -2.63 -14.71
N PHE A 13 6.05 -1.37 -14.40
CA PHE A 13 7.41 -0.85 -14.58
C PHE A 13 7.89 0.16 -13.53
N ARG A 14 7.49 0.01 -12.27
CA ARG A 14 8.35 0.54 -11.20
C ARG A 14 8.78 -0.61 -10.30
N PRO A 15 10.07 -1.00 -10.31
CA PRO A 15 10.65 -1.53 -9.11
C PRO A 15 10.59 -0.38 -8.11
N THR A 16 9.48 -0.24 -7.39
CA THR A 16 9.50 0.51 -6.15
C THR A 16 10.30 -0.39 -5.23
N THR A 17 11.63 -0.29 -5.30
CA THR A 17 12.55 -0.92 -4.36
C THR A 17 12.06 -0.47 -2.99
N LEU A 18 11.35 -1.37 -2.31
CA LEU A 18 10.94 -1.13 -0.94
C LEU A 18 12.22 -1.04 -0.14
N ASP A 19 12.43 0.12 0.43
CA ASP A 19 13.55 0.29 1.33
C ASP A 19 13.25 -0.58 2.56
N PRO A 20 14.13 -1.54 2.93
CA PRO A 20 13.86 -2.45 4.04
C PRO A 20 13.71 -1.72 5.37
N CYS A 21 14.16 -0.46 5.46
CA CYS A 21 13.91 0.40 6.60
C CYS A 21 12.40 0.72 6.80
N TRP A 22 11.59 0.67 5.74
CA TRP A 22 10.14 0.89 5.82
C TRP A 22 9.38 -0.35 6.30
N GLN A 23 9.97 -1.55 6.17
CA GLN A 23 9.37 -2.83 6.55
C GLN A 23 9.56 -3.12 8.05
N THR A 24 9.14 -2.18 8.88
CA THR A 24 9.15 -2.36 10.33
C THR A 24 8.16 -3.46 10.74
N PRO A 25 8.37 -4.15 11.87
CA PRO A 25 7.44 -5.16 12.36
C PRO A 25 6.00 -4.63 12.52
N THR A 26 5.83 -3.35 12.85
CA THR A 26 4.53 -2.68 12.93
C THR A 26 3.86 -2.57 11.56
N VAL A 27 4.60 -2.10 10.54
CA VAL A 27 4.10 -1.97 9.17
C VAL A 27 3.69 -3.33 8.61
N LEU A 28 4.52 -4.36 8.79
CA LEU A 28 4.23 -5.72 8.34
C LEU A 28 3.02 -6.32 9.05
N ALA A 29 2.90 -6.13 10.37
CA ALA A 29 1.74 -6.60 11.14
C ALA A 29 0.43 -5.93 10.68
N LEU A 30 0.47 -4.62 10.42
CA LEU A 30 -0.67 -3.87 9.88
C LEU A 30 -1.03 -4.35 8.47
N ALA A 31 -0.06 -4.47 7.56
CA ALA A 31 -0.28 -4.94 6.20
C ALA A 31 -0.88 -6.36 6.19
N GLN A 32 -0.34 -7.27 7.01
CA GLN A 32 -0.84 -8.64 7.13
C GLN A 32 -2.26 -8.68 7.71
N GLY A 33 -2.55 -7.86 8.73
CA GLY A 33 -3.88 -7.74 9.32
C GLY A 33 -4.92 -7.23 8.31
N ILE A 34 -4.58 -6.18 7.56
CA ILE A 34 -5.42 -5.61 6.52
C ILE A 34 -5.69 -6.65 5.41
N TYR A 35 -4.65 -7.34 4.95
CA TYR A 35 -4.79 -8.38 3.93
C TYR A 35 -5.70 -9.52 4.37
N THR A 36 -5.50 -10.02 5.60
CA THR A 36 -6.22 -11.17 6.15
C THR A 36 -7.71 -10.85 6.38
N ASP A 37 -7.98 -9.69 6.98
CA ASP A 37 -9.35 -9.23 7.29
C ASP A 37 -10.04 -8.58 6.08
N ARG A 38 -9.28 -8.29 5.01
CA ARG A 38 -9.69 -7.43 3.89
C ARG A 38 -10.20 -6.06 4.34
N ALA A 39 -9.67 -5.57 5.45
CA ALA A 39 -10.02 -4.29 6.04
C ALA A 39 -9.28 -3.14 5.35
N PHE A 40 -9.43 -2.99 4.04
CA PHE A 40 -8.74 -1.97 3.24
C PHE A 40 -9.06 -0.53 3.67
N ASP A 41 -10.18 -0.34 4.40
CA ASP A 41 -10.51 0.91 5.10
C ASP A 41 -9.41 1.35 6.10
N ARG A 42 -8.57 0.43 6.58
CA ARG A 42 -7.45 0.72 7.49
C ARG A 42 -6.14 1.09 6.77
N LEU A 43 -6.13 1.19 5.44
CA LEU A 43 -4.97 1.65 4.67
C LEU A 43 -4.44 3.04 5.09
N PRO A 44 -5.25 4.01 5.50
CA PRO A 44 -4.74 5.29 6.02
C PRO A 44 -3.88 5.11 7.28
N ILE A 45 -4.17 4.10 8.10
CA ILE A 45 -3.38 3.75 9.30
C ILE A 45 -2.03 3.16 8.88
N LEU A 46 -2.02 2.33 7.83
CA LEU A 46 -0.79 1.81 7.25
C LEU A 46 0.08 2.92 6.66
N ALA A 47 -0.53 3.94 6.04
CA ALA A 47 0.18 5.11 5.54
C ALA A 47 0.91 5.87 6.66
N ASP A 48 0.25 6.02 7.80
CA ASP A 48 0.82 6.69 8.97
C ASP A 48 2.02 5.90 9.51
N ALA A 49 1.86 4.59 9.71
CA ALA A 49 2.95 3.71 10.14
C ALA A 49 4.14 3.68 9.17
N LEU A 50 3.87 3.74 7.85
CA LEU A 50 4.92 3.87 6.84
C LEU A 50 5.67 5.19 6.96
N GLN A 51 4.94 6.30 7.14
CA GLN A 51 5.55 7.62 7.32
C GLN A 51 6.39 7.68 8.61
N GLU A 52 5.93 7.08 9.70
CA GLU A 52 6.71 6.93 10.95
C GLU A 52 7.96 6.06 10.76
N ALA A 53 7.89 5.04 9.91
CA ALA A 53 9.03 4.21 9.52
C ALA A 53 10.03 4.91 8.59
N GLY A 54 9.79 6.19 8.24
CA GLY A 54 10.64 6.97 7.35
C GLY A 54 10.38 6.72 5.86
N CYS A 55 9.19 6.24 5.50
CA CYS A 55 8.78 6.11 4.11
C CYS A 55 8.68 7.48 3.45
N ASP A 56 9.53 7.70 2.44
CA ASP A 56 9.56 8.91 1.62
C ASP A 56 8.90 8.70 0.25
N SER A 57 8.14 7.61 0.06
CA SER A 57 7.46 7.33 -1.20
C SER A 57 6.11 8.06 -1.27
N PRO A 58 6.00 9.20 -1.98
CA PRO A 58 4.74 9.97 -2.02
C PRO A 58 3.63 9.20 -2.72
N ASP A 59 3.94 8.37 -3.73
CA ASP A 59 2.98 7.52 -4.41
C ASP A 59 2.37 6.47 -3.47
N LEU A 60 3.19 5.80 -2.65
CA LEU A 60 2.73 4.79 -1.68
C LEU A 60 1.87 5.44 -0.59
N LEU A 61 2.34 6.53 0.00
CA LEU A 61 1.60 7.26 1.04
C LEU A 61 0.28 7.83 0.50
N THR A 62 0.30 8.40 -0.71
CA THR A 62 -0.90 8.94 -1.35
C THR A 62 -1.89 7.84 -1.70
N HIS A 63 -1.43 6.68 -2.18
CA HIS A 63 -2.29 5.54 -2.47
C HIS A 63 -2.95 4.97 -1.20
N CYS A 64 -2.18 4.80 -0.11
CA CYS A 64 -2.73 4.33 1.15
C CYS A 64 -3.73 5.33 1.78
N ARG A 65 -3.56 6.63 1.51
CA ARG A 65 -4.50 7.69 1.98
C ARG A 65 -5.66 7.95 1.02
N ALA A 66 -5.58 7.47 -0.21
CA ALA A 66 -6.66 7.63 -1.17
C ALA A 66 -7.85 6.76 -0.76
N GLU A 67 -9.02 7.38 -0.58
CA GLU A 67 -10.30 6.71 -0.35
C GLU A 67 -10.87 6.07 -1.63
N SER A 68 -10.00 5.54 -2.50
CA SER A 68 -10.44 4.80 -3.69
C SER A 68 -10.97 3.43 -3.28
N VAL A 69 -11.89 2.88 -4.07
CA VAL A 69 -12.43 1.52 -3.88
C VAL A 69 -11.31 0.49 -4.01
N HIS A 70 -10.71 0.13 -2.88
CA HIS A 70 -9.65 -0.88 -2.78
C HIS A 70 -10.28 -2.26 -2.95
N THR A 71 -10.18 -2.81 -4.17
CA THR A 71 -10.55 -4.22 -4.44
C THR A 71 -9.34 -5.12 -4.22
N ARG A 72 -9.53 -6.46 -4.22
CA ARG A 72 -8.41 -7.42 -4.14
C ARG A 72 -7.41 -7.12 -5.27
N GLY A 73 -6.27 -6.53 -4.93
CA GLY A 73 -5.31 -5.98 -5.90
C GLY A 73 -4.59 -4.71 -5.46
N CYS A 74 -4.81 -4.20 -4.24
CA CYS A 74 -4.05 -3.07 -3.69
C CYS A 74 -2.54 -3.38 -3.69
N TRP A 75 -1.84 -2.82 -4.67
CA TRP A 75 -0.41 -3.03 -4.90
C TRP A 75 0.43 -2.66 -3.69
N ALA A 76 -0.01 -1.70 -2.86
CA ALA A 76 0.72 -1.28 -1.67
C ALA A 76 0.89 -2.41 -0.64
N ILE A 77 -0.12 -3.26 -0.45
CA ILE A 77 -0.04 -4.38 0.51
C ILE A 77 0.73 -5.55 -0.09
N ASP A 78 0.52 -5.82 -1.37
CA ASP A 78 1.21 -6.87 -2.11
C ASP A 78 2.72 -6.64 -2.11
N LEU A 79 3.12 -5.39 -2.39
CA LEU A 79 4.48 -4.89 -2.30
C LEU A 79 5.06 -5.10 -0.88
N LEU A 80 4.33 -4.74 0.18
CA LEU A 80 4.81 -4.87 1.57
C LEU A 80 4.89 -6.31 2.08
N LEU A 81 4.11 -7.22 1.52
CA LEU A 81 4.09 -8.62 1.93
C LEU A 81 4.96 -9.53 1.03
N ASP A 82 5.66 -8.95 0.05
CA ASP A 82 6.42 -9.68 -0.98
C ASP A 82 5.57 -10.78 -1.62
N LYS A 83 4.30 -10.46 -1.88
CA LYS A 83 3.40 -11.36 -2.59
C LYS A 83 3.41 -10.94 -4.06
N GLU A 84 3.60 -11.92 -4.93
CA GLU A 84 3.60 -11.82 -6.39
C GLU A 84 2.37 -12.52 -6.98
#